data_AF-A0A3A2ZPI3-F1
#
_entry.id   AF-A0A3A2ZPI3-F1
#
_cell.length_a   1.000
_cell.length_b   1.000
_cell.length_c   1.000
_cell.angle_alpha   90.00
_cell.angle_beta   90.00
_cell.angle_gamma   90.00
#
_symmetry.space_group_name_H-M   'P 1'
#
loop_
_entity.id
_entity.type
_entity.pdbx_description
1 polymer ?
#
loop_
_entity_poly.entity_id
_entity_poly.type
_entity_poly.pdbx_seq_one_letter_code
_entity_poly.pdbx_strand_id
1 'polypeptide(L)'
;MSESLYNTVSRIPIVSSIANAFIMKTFFNQFLGGETTEDCIPKIEALRKQEIGTLLGYNIEAELDGSSKDPGLIREQTQHVLSSIDTQGKLAKKFWPDASATGGDNRCWVRIKVTGLLPNPVALYHRSNAILIKRKEKGLDKDVPYPGLPHDGDWEAALNGVADADRTELVQLRAVLESIASKARENNVRIVIDAEQSWYQPVIDSLTDELMQKYNTLDGPATCIASFQAYLRRYPQLLDQQIERADKKRYKLLFKQVRGAYMVTEAARWRKEGREGPGPVWPTKEETDASYNYGIEKILSTVTEQVRQTGRSRISVVFATHNSISIDLAIKTLERNGLAKREDSEGRLVISGEAAGSIAFAQLYGK
;
A
#
# COMPACT_ATOMS: atom_id res chain seq x y z
N MET A 1 -22.63 13.01 -6.53
CA MET A 1 -23.62 12.53 -7.51
C MET A 1 -23.76 11.04 -7.28
N SER A 2 -24.97 10.49 -7.11
CA SER A 2 -25.13 9.03 -6.98
C SER A 2 -24.73 8.36 -8.30
N GLU A 3 -24.15 7.16 -8.23
CA GLU A 3 -23.74 6.38 -9.40
C GLU A 3 -24.88 6.19 -10.42
N SER A 4 -26.09 5.98 -9.91
CA SER A 4 -27.33 5.92 -10.72
C SER A 4 -27.60 7.21 -11.50
N LEU A 5 -27.36 8.39 -10.91
CA LEU A 5 -27.60 9.67 -11.58
C LEU A 5 -26.55 9.95 -12.64
N TYR A 6 -25.28 9.63 -12.36
CA TYR A 6 -24.20 9.72 -13.35
C TYR A 6 -24.46 8.80 -14.55
N ASN A 7 -24.87 7.55 -14.32
CA ASN A 7 -25.16 6.58 -15.38
C ASN A 7 -26.36 6.96 -16.26
N THR A 8 -27.35 7.67 -15.71
CA THR A 8 -28.45 8.22 -16.49
C THR A 8 -27.99 9.41 -17.33
N VAL A 9 -27.22 10.31 -16.73
CA VAL A 9 -26.76 11.56 -17.35
C VAL A 9 -25.71 11.33 -18.45
N SER A 10 -24.85 10.33 -18.29
CA SER A 10 -23.78 10.01 -19.25
C SER A 10 -24.28 9.47 -20.60
N ARG A 11 -25.53 9.00 -20.68
CA ARG A 11 -26.15 8.44 -21.90
C ARG A 11 -26.69 9.49 -22.87
N ILE A 12 -26.79 10.76 -22.47
CA ILE A 12 -27.27 11.85 -23.32
C ILE A 12 -26.07 12.72 -23.73
N PRO A 13 -25.66 12.77 -25.01
CA PRO A 13 -24.36 13.33 -25.41
C PRO A 13 -24.07 14.75 -24.88
N ILE A 14 -25.01 15.69 -25.03
CA ILE A 14 -24.85 17.08 -24.60
C ILE A 14 -24.81 17.20 -23.07
N VAL A 15 -25.69 16.46 -22.38
CA VAL A 15 -25.75 16.48 -20.91
C VAL A 15 -24.51 15.79 -20.33
N SER A 16 -23.99 14.76 -20.99
CA SER A 16 -22.75 14.07 -20.66
C SER A 16 -21.54 15.00 -20.78
N SER A 17 -21.44 15.81 -21.83
CA SER A 17 -20.36 16.81 -21.96
C SER A 17 -20.41 17.87 -20.85
N ILE A 18 -21.60 18.39 -20.51
CA ILE A 18 -21.76 19.37 -19.43
C ILE A 18 -21.47 18.74 -18.07
N ALA A 19 -21.95 17.53 -17.81
CA ALA A 19 -21.69 16.80 -16.59
C ALA A 19 -20.21 16.48 -16.43
N ASN A 20 -19.54 16.06 -17.51
CA ASN A 20 -18.10 15.84 -17.51
C ASN A 20 -17.34 17.14 -17.20
N ALA A 21 -17.68 18.25 -17.85
CA ALA A 21 -17.07 19.55 -17.56
C ALA A 21 -17.26 19.97 -16.10
N PHE A 22 -18.46 19.75 -15.54
CA PHE A 22 -18.74 20.00 -14.12
C PHE A 22 -17.89 19.12 -13.21
N ILE A 23 -17.81 17.81 -13.48
CA ILE A 23 -16.98 16.86 -12.71
C ILE A 23 -15.51 17.25 -12.76
N MET A 24 -14.99 17.56 -13.95
CA MET A 24 -13.60 17.98 -14.15
C MET A 24 -13.27 19.28 -13.41
N LYS A 25 -14.20 20.24 -13.42
CA LYS A 25 -14.00 21.54 -12.74
C LYS A 25 -14.19 21.49 -11.23
N THR A 26 -14.88 20.48 -10.70
CA THR A 26 -15.21 20.35 -9.27
C THR A 26 -14.49 19.18 -8.60
N PHE A 27 -15.10 17.99 -8.66
CA PHE A 27 -14.62 16.77 -7.98
C PHE A 27 -13.21 16.38 -8.42
N PHE A 28 -12.94 16.42 -9.73
CA PHE A 28 -11.63 16.05 -10.25
C PHE A 28 -10.55 17.00 -9.72
N ASN A 29 -10.75 18.32 -9.82
CA ASN A 29 -9.74 19.27 -9.36
C ASN A 29 -9.48 19.19 -7.84
N GLN A 30 -10.50 18.88 -7.05
CA GLN A 30 -10.38 18.70 -5.61
C GLN A 30 -9.58 17.44 -5.25
N PHE A 31 -9.92 16.28 -5.82
CA PHE A 31 -9.43 14.98 -5.34
C PHE A 31 -8.34 14.34 -6.22
N LEU A 32 -8.14 14.82 -7.45
CA LEU A 32 -7.19 14.25 -8.41
C LEU A 32 -6.06 15.24 -8.73
N GLY A 33 -4.86 14.68 -8.84
CA GLY A 33 -3.65 15.45 -9.14
C GLY A 33 -3.66 16.01 -10.56
N GLY A 34 -4.14 15.22 -11.52
CA GLY A 34 -4.12 15.51 -12.95
C GLY A 34 -4.60 14.28 -13.73
N GLU A 35 -4.77 14.42 -15.04
CA GLU A 35 -5.14 13.30 -15.92
C GLU A 35 -3.91 12.46 -16.30
N THR A 36 -2.77 13.13 -16.48
CA THR A 36 -1.47 12.51 -16.71
C THR A 36 -0.51 12.73 -15.53
N THR A 37 0.63 12.07 -15.55
CA THR A 37 1.68 12.31 -14.54
C THR A 37 2.21 13.74 -14.65
N GLU A 38 2.33 14.25 -15.88
CA GLU A 38 2.82 15.58 -16.21
C GLU A 38 1.88 16.67 -15.67
N ASP A 39 0.56 16.47 -15.78
CA ASP A 39 -0.45 17.38 -15.23
C ASP A 39 -0.39 17.48 -13.70
N CYS A 40 0.12 16.44 -13.03
CA CYS A 40 0.27 16.43 -11.58
C CYS A 40 1.46 17.28 -11.10
N ILE A 41 2.42 17.61 -11.97
CA ILE A 41 3.69 18.26 -11.60
C ILE A 41 3.47 19.59 -10.85
N PRO A 42 2.66 20.54 -11.34
CA PRO A 42 2.49 21.82 -10.65
C PRO A 42 1.95 21.66 -9.22
N LYS A 43 1.03 20.69 -9.00
CA LYS A 43 0.50 20.38 -7.66
C LYS A 43 1.54 19.71 -6.77
N ILE A 44 2.33 18.78 -7.33
CA ILE A 44 3.45 18.15 -6.61
C ILE A 44 4.46 19.21 -6.17
N GLU A 45 4.84 20.14 -7.05
CA GLU A 45 5.75 21.24 -6.73
C GLU A 45 5.18 22.18 -5.66
N ALA A 46 3.89 22.50 -5.73
CA ALA A 46 3.21 23.32 -4.72
C ALA A 46 3.23 22.65 -3.33
N LEU A 47 2.94 21.35 -3.26
CA LEU A 47 3.02 20.57 -2.02
C LEU A 47 4.46 20.48 -1.49
N ARG A 48 5.44 20.29 -2.39
CA ARG A 48 6.86 20.22 -2.01
C ARG A 48 7.39 21.54 -1.44
N LYS A 49 6.90 22.70 -1.89
CA LYS A 49 7.20 24.01 -1.28
C LYS A 49 6.73 24.11 0.18
N GLN A 50 5.81 23.24 0.60
CA GLN A 50 5.33 23.10 1.97
C GLN A 50 5.92 21.86 2.66
N GLU A 51 6.99 21.28 2.10
CA GLU A 51 7.66 20.07 2.62
C GLU A 51 6.77 18.81 2.64
N ILE A 52 5.69 18.80 1.86
CA ILE A 52 4.77 17.67 1.75
C ILE A 52 5.21 16.75 0.60
N GLY A 53 5.44 15.47 0.93
CA GLY A 53 5.70 14.41 -0.03
C GLY A 53 4.44 13.97 -0.78
N THR A 54 4.61 13.28 -1.90
CA THR A 54 3.50 12.77 -2.72
C THR A 54 3.65 11.29 -3.03
N LEU A 55 2.53 10.58 -2.97
CA LEU A 55 2.34 9.21 -3.43
C LEU A 55 1.41 9.25 -4.65
N LEU A 56 1.98 9.16 -5.84
CA LEU A 56 1.20 9.18 -7.07
C LEU A 56 0.63 7.80 -7.37
N GLY A 57 -0.65 7.72 -7.70
CA GLY A 57 -1.30 6.46 -8.05
C GLY A 57 -2.05 6.58 -9.36
N TYR A 58 -1.76 5.68 -10.30
CA TYR A 58 -2.64 5.45 -11.44
C TYR A 58 -3.81 4.56 -10.99
N ASN A 59 -5.04 4.97 -11.28
CA ASN A 59 -6.24 4.39 -10.69
C ASN A 59 -6.90 3.37 -11.63
N ILE A 60 -6.31 2.18 -11.75
CA ILE A 60 -7.01 1.04 -12.37
C ILE A 60 -6.92 -0.22 -11.50
N GLU A 61 -8.06 -0.89 -11.37
CA GLU A 61 -8.33 -2.05 -10.51
C GLU A 61 -9.11 -3.10 -11.28
N ALA A 62 -9.10 -4.34 -10.80
CA ALA A 62 -10.03 -5.35 -11.30
C ALA A 62 -11.48 -4.98 -11.00
N GLU A 63 -12.35 -5.26 -11.97
CA GLU A 63 -13.77 -5.37 -11.68
C GLU A 63 -14.03 -6.62 -10.84
N LEU A 64 -15.00 -6.52 -9.92
CA LEU A 64 -15.33 -7.61 -9.00
C LEU A 64 -16.22 -8.70 -9.62
N ASP A 65 -16.57 -8.57 -10.90
CA ASP A 65 -17.43 -9.47 -11.65
C ASP A 65 -16.67 -10.64 -12.30
N GLY A 66 -15.33 -10.66 -12.19
CA GLY A 66 -14.48 -11.69 -12.78
C GLY A 66 -14.24 -11.49 -14.27
N SER A 67 -14.57 -10.32 -14.83
CA SER A 67 -14.27 -9.98 -16.22
C SER A 67 -12.76 -9.92 -16.47
N SER A 68 -12.38 -10.34 -17.67
CA SER A 68 -11.03 -10.21 -18.19
C SER A 68 -10.81 -8.80 -18.74
N LYS A 69 -9.65 -8.23 -18.50
CA LYS A 69 -9.22 -6.97 -19.14
C LYS A 69 -8.51 -7.26 -20.46
N ASP A 70 -8.61 -6.31 -21.37
CA ASP A 70 -7.81 -6.32 -22.60
C ASP A 70 -6.30 -6.34 -22.24
N PRO A 71 -5.51 -7.32 -22.72
CA PRO A 71 -4.07 -7.33 -22.56
C PRO A 71 -3.38 -6.04 -23.05
N GLY A 72 -3.93 -5.37 -24.08
CA GLY A 72 -3.45 -4.07 -24.54
C GLY A 72 -3.54 -2.99 -23.45
N LEU A 73 -4.68 -2.95 -22.76
CA LEU A 73 -4.91 -2.05 -21.63
C LEU A 73 -3.97 -2.35 -20.44
N ILE A 74 -3.68 -3.63 -20.15
CA ILE A 74 -2.70 -4.01 -19.10
C ILE A 74 -1.29 -3.54 -19.44
N ARG A 75 -0.90 -3.67 -20.72
CA ARG A 75 0.40 -3.17 -21.19
C ARG A 75 0.48 -1.66 -21.07
N GLU A 76 -0.56 -0.94 -21.46
CA GLU A 76 -0.65 0.52 -21.33
C GLU A 76 -0.55 0.95 -19.87
N GLN A 77 -1.29 0.29 -18.96
CA GLN A 77 -1.21 0.51 -17.51
C GLN A 77 0.20 0.34 -16.97
N THR A 78 0.87 -0.75 -17.36
CA THR A 78 2.25 -1.01 -16.96
C THR A 78 3.17 0.11 -17.46
N GLN A 79 2.98 0.60 -18.68
CA GLN A 79 3.73 1.72 -19.23
C GLN A 79 3.47 3.02 -18.47
N HIS A 80 2.22 3.31 -18.08
CA HIS A 80 1.88 4.47 -17.26
C HIS A 80 2.56 4.42 -15.89
N VAL A 81 2.59 3.25 -15.23
CA VAL A 81 3.33 3.08 -13.98
C VAL A 81 4.83 3.33 -14.18
N LEU A 82 5.45 2.75 -15.20
CA LEU A 82 6.87 2.93 -15.48
C LEU A 82 7.21 4.39 -15.83
N SER A 83 6.38 5.05 -16.64
CA SER A 83 6.51 6.48 -16.96
C SER A 83 6.39 7.35 -15.70
N SER A 84 5.44 7.03 -14.82
CA SER A 84 5.26 7.75 -13.57
C SER A 84 6.50 7.64 -12.67
N ILE A 85 7.16 6.48 -12.64
CA ILE A 85 8.43 6.29 -11.92
C ILE A 85 9.54 7.15 -12.51
N ASP A 86 9.67 7.22 -13.83
CA ASP A 86 10.68 8.06 -14.48
C ASP A 86 10.45 9.54 -14.20
N THR A 87 9.21 10.01 -14.32
CA THR A 87 8.88 11.41 -14.04
C THR A 87 9.07 11.74 -12.56
N GLN A 88 8.62 10.88 -11.64
CA GLN A 88 8.85 11.06 -10.20
C GLN A 88 10.34 11.01 -9.83
N GLY A 89 11.15 10.17 -10.50
CA GLY A 89 12.60 10.12 -10.31
C GLY A 89 13.30 11.41 -10.74
N LYS A 90 12.90 11.98 -11.89
CA LYS A 90 13.39 13.30 -12.35
C LYS A 90 13.01 14.41 -11.38
N LEU A 91 11.77 14.40 -10.89
CA LEU A 91 11.31 15.38 -9.88
C LEU A 91 12.06 15.24 -8.57
N ALA A 92 12.25 14.01 -8.06
CA ALA A 92 13.00 13.77 -6.83
C ALA A 92 14.42 14.32 -6.93
N LYS A 93 15.13 14.08 -8.06
CA LYS A 93 16.47 14.65 -8.32
C LYS A 93 16.47 16.19 -8.41
N LYS A 94 15.39 16.79 -8.91
CA LYS A 94 15.22 18.25 -8.94
C LYS A 94 15.06 18.83 -7.54
N PHE A 95 14.26 18.18 -6.69
CA PHE A 95 14.03 18.65 -5.32
C PHE A 95 15.25 18.40 -4.44
N TRP A 96 15.86 17.22 -4.56
CA TRP A 96 17.02 16.78 -3.77
C TRP A 96 18.12 16.22 -4.69
N PRO A 97 19.02 17.08 -5.19
CA PRO A 97 20.13 16.65 -6.06
C PRO A 97 21.15 15.77 -5.33
N ASP A 98 21.30 15.96 -4.02
CA ASP A 98 22.19 15.17 -3.17
C ASP A 98 21.42 14.04 -2.49
N ALA A 99 21.67 12.80 -2.94
CA ALA A 99 21.07 11.61 -2.36
C ALA A 99 21.58 11.29 -0.94
N SER A 100 22.60 12.00 -0.45
CA SER A 100 23.14 11.87 0.91
C SER A 100 22.49 12.80 1.94
N ALA A 101 21.58 13.68 1.52
CA ALA A 101 20.90 14.62 2.42
C ALA A 101 20.17 13.87 3.56
N THR A 102 20.55 14.19 4.80
CA THR A 102 20.31 13.40 6.02
C THR A 102 19.01 13.73 6.76
N GLY A 103 18.05 14.41 6.12
CA GLY A 103 16.79 14.85 6.74
C GLY A 103 15.56 14.15 6.15
N GLY A 104 15.22 12.96 6.63
CA GLY A 104 13.99 12.27 6.27
C GLY A 104 13.95 11.61 4.88
N ASP A 105 12.79 11.10 4.48
CA ASP A 105 12.60 10.49 3.17
C ASP A 105 12.18 11.50 2.09
N ASN A 106 13.17 12.05 1.38
CA ASN A 106 12.94 13.08 0.36
C ASN A 106 12.54 12.52 -1.02
N ARG A 107 12.23 11.23 -1.08
CA ARG A 107 11.88 10.54 -2.32
C ARG A 107 10.44 10.80 -2.73
N CYS A 108 10.18 10.65 -4.01
CA CYS A 108 8.84 10.57 -4.56
C CYS A 108 8.38 9.12 -4.60
N TRP A 109 7.08 8.89 -4.42
CA TRP A 109 6.53 7.54 -4.33
C TRP A 109 5.48 7.29 -5.41
N VAL A 110 5.39 6.04 -5.86
CA VAL A 110 4.39 5.56 -6.82
C VAL A 110 3.62 4.40 -6.21
N ARG A 111 2.30 4.39 -6.37
CA ARG A 111 1.41 3.33 -5.90
C ARG A 111 1.05 2.41 -7.05
N ILE A 112 1.05 1.10 -6.77
CA ILE A 112 0.68 0.05 -7.71
C ILE A 112 -0.44 -0.81 -7.14
N LYS A 113 -1.32 -1.30 -8.03
CA LYS A 113 -2.38 -2.25 -7.72
C LYS A 113 -2.19 -3.48 -8.56
N VAL A 114 -2.05 -4.62 -7.89
CA VAL A 114 -1.65 -5.88 -8.52
C VAL A 114 -2.75 -6.36 -9.46
N THR A 115 -4.02 -6.20 -9.07
CA THR A 115 -5.17 -6.55 -9.92
C THR A 115 -5.32 -5.68 -11.18
N GLY A 116 -4.59 -4.57 -11.25
CA GLY A 116 -4.42 -3.74 -12.45
C GLY A 116 -3.38 -4.28 -13.42
N LEU A 117 -2.48 -5.17 -13.00
CA LEU A 117 -1.29 -5.55 -13.77
C LEU A 117 -1.41 -6.92 -14.44
N LEU A 118 -2.60 -7.51 -14.47
CA LEU A 118 -2.88 -8.76 -15.18
C LEU A 118 -4.26 -8.76 -15.84
N PRO A 119 -4.44 -9.49 -16.96
CA PRO A 119 -5.71 -9.57 -17.67
C PRO A 119 -6.82 -10.25 -16.87
N ASN A 120 -6.52 -11.37 -16.17
CA ASN A 120 -7.53 -12.15 -15.47
C ASN A 120 -7.25 -12.19 -13.96
N PRO A 121 -7.77 -11.22 -13.19
CA PRO A 121 -7.66 -11.17 -11.73
C PRO A 121 -8.13 -12.45 -11.02
N VAL A 122 -9.00 -13.25 -11.66
CA VAL A 122 -9.43 -14.55 -11.14
C VAL A 122 -8.26 -15.52 -10.91
N ALA A 123 -7.16 -15.39 -11.67
CA ALA A 123 -5.95 -16.16 -11.44
C ALA A 123 -5.39 -15.92 -10.02
N LEU A 124 -5.41 -14.67 -9.54
CA LEU A 124 -5.00 -14.34 -8.17
C LEU A 124 -5.88 -15.04 -7.13
N TYR A 125 -7.18 -15.16 -7.39
CA TYR A 125 -8.10 -15.84 -6.49
C TYR A 125 -7.82 -17.34 -6.43
N HIS A 126 -7.73 -18.01 -7.59
CA HIS A 126 -7.43 -19.44 -7.65
C HIS A 126 -6.10 -19.76 -6.97
N ARG A 127 -5.06 -18.95 -7.23
CA ARG A 127 -3.73 -19.19 -6.68
C ARG A 127 -3.61 -18.80 -5.21
N SER A 128 -4.39 -17.82 -4.75
CA SER A 128 -4.55 -17.55 -3.31
C SER A 128 -5.19 -18.74 -2.60
N ASN A 129 -6.19 -19.39 -3.20
CA ASN A 129 -6.77 -20.61 -2.63
C ASN A 129 -5.77 -21.78 -2.60
N ALA A 130 -4.94 -21.94 -3.62
CA ALA A 130 -3.87 -22.94 -3.63
C ALA A 130 -2.88 -22.72 -2.47
N ILE A 131 -2.48 -21.47 -2.21
CA ILE A 131 -1.68 -21.08 -1.04
C ILE A 131 -2.38 -21.52 0.25
N LEU A 132 -3.65 -21.14 0.43
CA LEU A 132 -4.41 -21.44 1.66
C LEU A 132 -4.53 -22.94 1.92
N ILE A 133 -4.75 -23.75 0.87
CA ILE A 133 -4.78 -25.21 0.97
C ILE A 133 -3.42 -25.73 1.45
N LYS A 134 -2.31 -25.27 0.86
CA LYS A 134 -0.96 -25.71 1.27
C LYS A 134 -0.57 -25.25 2.67
N ARG A 135 -0.98 -24.06 3.11
CA ARG A 135 -0.79 -23.62 4.50
C ARG A 135 -1.56 -24.53 5.46
N LYS A 136 -2.81 -24.88 5.14
CA LYS A 136 -3.64 -25.80 5.94
C LYS A 136 -3.02 -27.21 6.03
N GLU A 137 -2.54 -27.76 4.91
CA GLU A 137 -1.85 -29.07 4.88
C GLU A 137 -0.61 -29.08 5.79
N LYS A 138 0.13 -27.97 5.86
CA LYS A 138 1.28 -27.78 6.75
C LYS A 138 0.88 -27.47 8.21
N GLY A 139 -0.41 -27.36 8.51
CA GLY A 139 -0.90 -26.99 9.84
C GLY A 139 -0.59 -25.54 10.24
N LEU A 140 -0.34 -24.65 9.27
CA LEU A 140 -0.14 -23.22 9.48
C LEU A 140 -1.48 -22.49 9.64
N ASP A 141 -1.45 -21.29 10.21
CA ASP A 141 -2.58 -20.36 10.34
C ASP A 141 -3.82 -20.91 11.07
N LYS A 142 -3.69 -21.92 11.93
CA LYS A 142 -4.81 -22.52 12.69
C LYS A 142 -5.59 -21.49 13.50
N ASP A 143 -4.88 -20.57 14.14
CA ASP A 143 -5.43 -19.53 15.01
C ASP A 143 -5.30 -18.13 14.38
N VAL A 144 -5.13 -18.05 13.05
CA VAL A 144 -5.06 -16.79 12.32
C VAL A 144 -6.35 -16.60 11.52
N PRO A 145 -7.05 -15.45 11.68
CA PRO A 145 -8.18 -15.12 10.84
C PRO A 145 -7.83 -15.11 9.34
N TYR A 146 -8.83 -15.37 8.50
CA TYR A 146 -8.66 -15.32 7.04
C TYR A 146 -8.09 -13.96 6.58
N PRO A 147 -7.18 -13.92 5.59
CA PRO A 147 -6.66 -15.05 4.80
C PRO A 147 -5.34 -15.63 5.32
N GLY A 148 -5.08 -15.60 6.63
CA GLY A 148 -3.83 -16.11 7.20
C GLY A 148 -2.64 -15.17 6.99
N LEU A 149 -1.43 -15.66 7.23
CA LEU A 149 -0.19 -14.86 7.18
C LEU A 149 0.71 -15.27 6.00
N PRO A 150 1.56 -14.39 5.44
CA PRO A 150 2.55 -14.81 4.45
C PRO A 150 3.56 -15.81 5.03
N HIS A 151 3.91 -16.83 4.25
CA HIS A 151 4.85 -17.89 4.63
C HIS A 151 5.84 -18.21 3.51
N ASP A 152 6.97 -18.80 3.89
CA ASP A 152 7.90 -19.39 2.92
C ASP A 152 7.25 -20.60 2.22
N GLY A 153 7.37 -20.64 0.89
CA GLY A 153 6.71 -21.65 0.07
C GLY A 153 5.37 -21.21 -0.52
N ASP A 154 4.85 -20.03 -0.20
CA ASP A 154 3.57 -19.55 -0.75
C ASP A 154 3.64 -19.33 -2.26
N TRP A 155 4.75 -18.81 -2.79
CA TRP A 155 4.93 -18.65 -4.23
C TRP A 155 4.93 -20.00 -4.96
N GLU A 156 5.65 -20.99 -4.43
CA GLU A 156 5.66 -22.35 -4.96
C GLU A 156 4.26 -22.99 -4.88
N ALA A 157 3.54 -22.76 -3.78
CA ALA A 157 2.17 -23.22 -3.62
C ALA A 157 1.21 -22.58 -4.64
N ALA A 158 1.38 -21.28 -4.93
CA ALA A 158 0.62 -20.58 -5.95
C ALA A 158 0.87 -21.14 -7.37
N LEU A 159 2.08 -21.60 -7.66
CA LEU A 159 2.46 -22.11 -8.98
C LEU A 159 2.14 -23.61 -9.19
N ASN A 160 2.03 -24.40 -8.12
CA ASN A 160 1.86 -25.85 -8.19
C ASN A 160 0.39 -26.28 -8.34
N GLY A 161 0.14 -27.34 -9.13
CA GLY A 161 -1.13 -28.10 -9.09
C GLY A 161 -2.31 -27.59 -9.96
N VAL A 162 -2.12 -26.68 -10.92
CA VAL A 162 -3.24 -26.17 -11.76
C VAL A 162 -2.79 -25.76 -13.17
N ALA A 163 -3.74 -25.76 -14.12
CA ALA A 163 -3.67 -25.47 -15.55
C ALA A 163 -2.73 -24.31 -15.98
N ASP A 164 -2.19 -24.42 -17.20
CA ASP A 164 -1.12 -23.55 -17.76
C ASP A 164 -1.44 -22.04 -17.77
N ALA A 165 -2.71 -21.64 -17.87
CA ALA A 165 -3.11 -20.24 -18.03
C ALA A 165 -2.85 -19.37 -16.79
N ASP A 166 -3.44 -19.70 -15.62
CA ASP A 166 -3.24 -18.93 -14.38
C ASP A 166 -1.75 -18.89 -13.98
N ARG A 167 -1.01 -19.98 -14.22
CA ARG A 167 0.43 -20.05 -13.95
C ARG A 167 1.18 -19.05 -14.82
N THR A 168 0.85 -19.01 -16.11
CA THR A 168 1.44 -18.07 -17.06
C THR A 168 1.18 -16.63 -16.65
N GLU A 169 -0.05 -16.31 -16.22
CA GLU A 169 -0.39 -14.96 -15.74
C GLU A 169 0.39 -14.57 -14.48
N LEU A 170 0.52 -15.46 -13.50
CA LEU A 170 1.30 -15.16 -12.29
C LEU A 170 2.78 -14.96 -12.62
N VAL A 171 3.37 -15.78 -13.50
CA VAL A 171 4.77 -15.64 -13.91
C VAL A 171 5.00 -14.31 -14.64
N GLN A 172 4.10 -13.93 -15.56
CA GLN A 172 4.15 -12.65 -16.24
C GLN A 172 3.99 -11.48 -15.27
N LEU A 173 3.02 -11.56 -14.35
CA LEU A 173 2.80 -10.55 -13.32
C LEU A 173 4.03 -10.36 -12.43
N ARG A 174 4.69 -11.45 -12.01
CA ARG A 174 5.94 -11.36 -11.23
C ARG A 174 7.02 -10.63 -12.02
N ALA A 175 7.19 -10.95 -13.31
CA ALA A 175 8.15 -10.26 -14.17
C ALA A 175 7.82 -8.75 -14.33
N VAL A 176 6.53 -8.40 -14.45
CA VAL A 176 6.07 -6.99 -14.47
C VAL A 176 6.41 -6.27 -13.17
N LEU A 177 6.10 -6.88 -12.02
CA LEU A 177 6.41 -6.30 -10.71
C LEU A 177 7.92 -6.16 -10.46
N GLU A 178 8.73 -7.12 -10.89
CA GLU A 178 10.19 -7.03 -10.84
C GLU A 178 10.73 -5.89 -11.72
N SER A 179 10.19 -5.71 -12.93
CA SER A 179 10.53 -4.59 -13.81
C SER A 179 10.21 -3.24 -13.16
N ILE A 180 9.02 -3.11 -12.58
CA ILE A 180 8.59 -1.92 -11.84
C ILE A 180 9.52 -1.65 -10.65
N ALA A 181 9.83 -2.66 -9.85
CA ALA A 181 10.70 -2.53 -8.69
C ALA A 181 12.16 -2.16 -9.06
N SER A 182 12.70 -2.76 -10.13
CA SER A 182 14.02 -2.40 -10.66
C SER A 182 14.06 -0.95 -11.11
N LYS A 183 13.08 -0.54 -11.93
CA LYS A 183 12.96 0.82 -12.44
C LYS A 183 12.83 1.85 -11.32
N ALA A 184 12.06 1.52 -10.27
CA ALA A 184 11.91 2.35 -9.09
C ALA A 184 13.22 2.50 -8.32
N ARG A 185 13.95 1.39 -8.13
CA ARG A 185 15.27 1.40 -7.48
C ARG A 185 16.26 2.27 -8.25
N GLU A 186 16.35 2.11 -9.58
CA GLU A 186 17.24 2.88 -10.46
C GLU A 186 16.94 4.39 -10.44
N ASN A 187 15.67 4.76 -10.26
CA ASN A 187 15.22 6.14 -10.18
C ASN A 187 15.16 6.72 -8.77
N ASN A 188 15.56 5.96 -7.74
CA ASN A 188 15.43 6.34 -6.33
C ASN A 188 13.98 6.71 -5.92
N VAL A 189 13.01 5.97 -6.44
CA VAL A 189 11.57 6.09 -6.15
C VAL A 189 11.16 4.94 -5.23
N ARG A 190 10.24 5.20 -4.29
CA ARG A 190 9.60 4.10 -3.54
C ARG A 190 8.33 3.65 -4.26
N ILE A 191 8.06 2.35 -4.25
CA ILE A 191 6.79 1.80 -4.73
C ILE A 191 5.95 1.28 -3.57
N VAL A 192 4.68 1.66 -3.53
CA VAL A 192 3.70 1.15 -2.58
C VAL A 192 2.83 0.13 -3.27
N ILE A 193 2.94 -1.12 -2.86
CA ILE A 193 2.07 -2.20 -3.32
C ILE A 193 0.81 -2.14 -2.46
N ASP A 194 -0.31 -1.76 -3.09
CA ASP A 194 -1.58 -1.66 -2.39
C ASP A 194 -2.10 -3.04 -2.02
N ALA A 195 -2.68 -3.11 -0.82
CA ALA A 195 -3.48 -4.25 -0.42
C ALA A 195 -4.87 -4.11 -1.02
N GLU A 196 -5.41 -5.22 -1.47
CA GLU A 196 -6.67 -5.31 -2.20
C GLU A 196 -7.63 -6.17 -1.39
N GLN A 197 -8.50 -6.93 -2.04
CA GLN A 197 -9.44 -7.80 -1.34
C GLN A 197 -8.72 -9.03 -0.78
N SER A 198 -9.18 -9.50 0.37
CA SER A 198 -8.57 -10.56 1.18
C SER A 198 -8.38 -11.88 0.43
N TRP A 199 -9.18 -12.13 -0.60
CA TRP A 199 -9.11 -13.32 -1.43
C TRP A 199 -8.06 -13.27 -2.54
N TYR A 200 -7.53 -12.09 -2.87
CA TYR A 200 -6.33 -11.94 -3.71
C TYR A 200 -5.05 -11.78 -2.86
N GLN A 201 -5.25 -11.39 -1.60
CA GLN A 201 -4.18 -10.93 -0.74
C GLN A 201 -3.08 -11.98 -0.47
N PRO A 202 -3.32 -13.30 -0.39
CA PRO A 202 -2.22 -14.27 -0.23
C PRO A 202 -1.16 -14.22 -1.34
N VAL A 203 -1.57 -14.09 -2.61
CA VAL A 203 -0.62 -13.95 -3.73
C VAL A 203 0.07 -12.58 -3.68
N ILE A 204 -0.69 -11.52 -3.40
CA ILE A 204 -0.14 -10.15 -3.28
C ILE A 204 0.90 -10.09 -2.14
N ASP A 205 0.60 -10.67 -0.99
CA ASP A 205 1.49 -10.75 0.18
C ASP A 205 2.76 -11.52 -0.20
N SER A 206 2.63 -12.69 -0.84
CA SER A 206 3.79 -13.49 -1.28
C SER A 206 4.71 -12.72 -2.23
N LEU A 207 4.16 -12.08 -3.27
CA LEU A 207 4.94 -11.29 -4.22
C LEU A 207 5.59 -10.08 -3.55
N THR A 208 4.85 -9.39 -2.67
CA THR A 208 5.34 -8.22 -1.94
C THR A 208 6.49 -8.59 -1.00
N ASP A 209 6.38 -9.72 -0.31
CA ASP A 209 7.42 -10.24 0.58
C ASP A 209 8.71 -10.58 -0.16
N GLU A 210 8.62 -11.21 -1.34
CA GLU A 210 9.80 -11.48 -2.18
C GLU A 210 10.47 -10.19 -2.64
N LEU A 211 9.67 -9.22 -3.10
CA LEU A 211 10.19 -7.92 -3.53
C LEU A 211 10.84 -7.15 -2.37
N MET A 212 10.26 -7.16 -1.17
CA MET A 212 10.89 -6.53 0.00
C MET A 212 12.21 -7.21 0.36
N GLN A 213 12.28 -8.54 0.34
CA GLN A 213 13.54 -9.25 0.59
C GLN A 213 14.63 -8.88 -0.43
N LYS A 214 14.26 -8.76 -1.71
CA LYS A 214 15.20 -8.41 -2.80
C LYS A 214 15.58 -6.93 -2.82
N TYR A 215 14.63 -6.03 -2.59
CA TYR A 215 14.76 -4.58 -2.80
C TYR A 215 14.68 -3.73 -1.53
N ASN A 216 14.69 -4.31 -0.33
CA ASN A 216 14.83 -3.56 0.93
C ASN A 216 16.04 -4.01 1.74
N THR A 217 17.19 -4.18 1.08
CA THR A 217 18.44 -4.57 1.74
C THR A 217 18.85 -3.60 2.85
N LEU A 218 19.62 -4.09 3.83
CA LEU A 218 20.06 -3.27 4.97
C LEU A 218 20.99 -2.13 4.57
N ASP A 219 21.85 -2.38 3.60
CA ASP A 219 22.88 -1.43 3.16
C ASP A 219 22.44 -0.59 1.95
N GLY A 220 21.29 -0.89 1.35
CA GLY A 220 20.75 -0.18 0.19
C GLY A 220 19.54 0.70 0.50
N PRO A 221 19.14 1.57 -0.44
CA PRO A 221 17.89 2.32 -0.35
C PRO A 221 16.69 1.36 -0.41
N ALA A 222 15.83 1.32 0.61
CA ALA A 222 14.64 0.48 0.57
C ALA A 222 13.62 1.00 -0.45
N THR A 223 13.09 0.14 -1.31
CA THR A 223 12.28 0.52 -2.48
C THR A 223 10.81 0.12 -2.33
N CYS A 224 10.53 -1.06 -1.79
CA CYS A 224 9.19 -1.64 -1.78
C CYS A 224 8.50 -1.39 -0.44
N ILE A 225 7.28 -0.87 -0.48
CA ILE A 225 6.42 -0.64 0.68
C ILE A 225 5.20 -1.55 0.54
N ALA A 226 4.99 -2.44 1.51
CA ALA A 226 3.76 -3.24 1.61
C ALA A 226 2.57 -2.38 2.10
N SER A 227 1.34 -2.84 1.94
CA SER A 227 0.18 -2.21 2.60
C SER A 227 -0.47 -3.18 3.56
N PHE A 228 -0.65 -2.77 4.82
CA PHE A 228 -1.32 -3.57 5.84
C PHE A 228 -2.65 -2.94 6.23
N GLN A 229 -3.70 -3.76 6.25
CA GLN A 229 -5.08 -3.31 6.44
C GLN A 229 -5.57 -3.69 7.84
N ALA A 230 -5.64 -2.71 8.74
CA ALA A 230 -6.01 -2.89 10.13
C ALA A 230 -7.47 -3.29 10.37
N TYR A 231 -8.34 -3.14 9.36
CA TYR A 231 -9.72 -3.66 9.40
C TYR A 231 -9.79 -5.20 9.35
N LEU A 232 -8.72 -5.88 8.92
CA LEU A 232 -8.66 -7.34 8.92
C LEU A 232 -8.28 -7.83 10.30
N ARG A 233 -8.97 -8.86 10.78
CA ARG A 233 -8.74 -9.48 12.08
C ARG A 233 -7.36 -10.12 12.20
N ARG A 234 -6.74 -10.49 11.07
CA ARG A 234 -5.35 -10.99 11.04
C ARG A 234 -4.30 -9.92 11.32
N TYR A 235 -4.64 -8.63 11.24
CA TYR A 235 -3.66 -7.54 11.21
C TYR A 235 -2.67 -7.54 12.39
N PRO A 236 -3.09 -7.72 13.66
CA PRO A 236 -2.13 -7.76 14.77
C PRO A 236 -1.07 -8.86 14.60
N GLN A 237 -1.49 -10.07 14.23
CA GLN A 237 -0.61 -11.21 14.00
C GLN A 237 0.28 -11.03 12.76
N LEU A 238 -0.26 -10.42 11.70
CA LEU A 238 0.51 -10.06 10.50
C LEU A 238 1.62 -9.06 10.84
N LEU A 239 1.30 -8.03 11.63
CA LEU A 239 2.29 -7.03 12.02
C LEU A 239 3.44 -7.65 12.81
N ASP A 240 3.11 -8.46 13.82
CA ASP A 240 4.11 -9.12 14.66
C ASP A 240 4.99 -10.08 13.84
N GLN A 241 4.37 -10.90 12.98
CA GLN A 241 5.09 -11.83 12.12
C GLN A 241 6.02 -11.10 11.14
N GLN A 242 5.58 -10.01 10.52
CA GLN A 242 6.38 -9.30 9.53
C GLN A 242 7.58 -8.58 10.14
N ILE A 243 7.48 -8.10 11.38
CA ILE A 243 8.62 -7.56 12.14
C ILE A 243 9.66 -8.67 12.34
N GLU A 244 9.25 -9.81 12.91
CA GLU A 244 10.16 -10.94 13.17
C GLU A 244 10.80 -11.47 11.88
N ARG A 245 9.99 -11.58 10.83
CA ARG A 245 10.43 -12.06 9.52
C ARG A 245 11.48 -11.15 8.90
N ALA A 246 11.31 -9.84 8.96
CA ALA A 246 12.28 -8.87 8.45
C ALA A 246 13.62 -8.92 9.21
N ASP A 247 13.56 -9.11 10.53
CA ASP A 247 14.75 -9.28 11.35
C ASP A 247 15.49 -10.58 11.01
N LYS A 248 14.78 -11.71 10.99
CA LYS A 248 15.33 -13.04 10.66
C LYS A 248 15.92 -13.10 9.26
N LYS A 249 15.23 -12.51 8.28
CA LYS A 249 15.63 -12.52 6.86
C LYS A 249 16.51 -11.35 6.44
N ARG A 250 16.87 -10.47 7.37
CA ARG A 250 17.87 -9.41 7.15
C ARG A 250 17.48 -8.39 6.07
N TYR A 251 16.24 -7.90 6.07
CA TYR A 251 15.81 -6.77 5.25
C TYR A 251 15.16 -5.65 6.09
N LYS A 252 14.90 -4.48 5.49
CA LYS A 252 14.17 -3.36 6.09
C LYS A 252 12.66 -3.54 5.83
N LEU A 253 11.86 -3.56 6.88
CA LEU A 253 10.40 -3.65 6.76
C LEU A 253 9.82 -2.27 6.47
N LEU A 254 9.25 -2.10 5.28
CA LEU A 254 8.57 -0.87 4.88
C LEU A 254 7.10 -1.18 4.63
N PHE A 255 6.20 -0.48 5.31
CA PHE A 255 4.76 -0.68 5.07
C PHE A 255 3.93 0.59 5.30
N LYS A 256 2.82 0.66 4.57
CA LYS A 256 1.75 1.62 4.75
C LYS A 256 0.64 0.97 5.54
N GLN A 257 0.34 1.54 6.70
CA GLN A 257 -0.78 1.12 7.53
C GLN A 257 -2.04 1.90 7.15
N VAL A 258 -3.09 1.18 6.76
CA VAL A 258 -4.43 1.71 6.50
C VAL A 258 -5.45 1.01 7.39
N ARG A 259 -6.65 1.57 7.54
CA ARG A 259 -7.79 0.78 8.03
C ARG A 259 -8.16 -0.27 6.98
N GLY A 260 -8.73 0.16 5.86
CA GLY A 260 -9.14 -0.70 4.75
C GLY A 260 -10.19 -0.01 3.90
N ALA A 261 -10.32 -0.42 2.64
CA ALA A 261 -11.27 0.19 1.69
C ALA A 261 -12.42 -0.75 1.28
N TYR A 262 -12.37 -2.03 1.65
CA TYR A 262 -13.26 -3.06 1.13
C TYR A 262 -14.18 -3.69 2.20
N MET A 263 -14.33 -3.07 3.37
CA MET A 263 -15.00 -3.69 4.53
C MET A 263 -16.40 -4.22 4.23
N VAL A 264 -17.17 -3.47 3.44
CA VAL A 264 -18.53 -3.84 3.03
C VAL A 264 -18.51 -5.03 2.08
N THR A 265 -17.64 -5.04 1.08
CA THR A 265 -17.55 -6.12 0.08
C THR A 265 -16.99 -7.40 0.70
N GLU A 266 -16.02 -7.31 1.61
CA GLU A 266 -15.50 -8.42 2.40
C GLU A 266 -16.61 -9.10 3.22
N ALA A 267 -17.35 -8.30 4.00
CA ALA A 267 -18.42 -8.82 4.85
C ALA A 267 -19.60 -9.38 4.03
N ALA A 268 -19.94 -8.76 2.90
CA ALA A 268 -20.98 -9.25 2.00
C ALA A 268 -20.58 -10.59 1.37
N ARG A 269 -19.34 -10.70 0.88
CA ARG A 269 -18.81 -11.93 0.29
C ARG A 269 -18.79 -13.07 1.31
N TRP A 270 -18.28 -12.81 2.52
CA TRP A 270 -18.22 -13.84 3.57
C TRP A 270 -19.60 -14.46 3.87
N ARG A 271 -20.64 -13.62 3.97
CA ARG A 271 -22.03 -14.08 4.16
C ARG A 271 -22.55 -14.86 2.96
N LYS A 272 -22.29 -14.38 1.74
CA LYS A 272 -22.71 -15.04 0.49
C LYS A 272 -22.10 -16.43 0.33
N GLU A 273 -20.84 -16.61 0.73
CA GLU A 273 -20.15 -17.90 0.67
C GLU A 273 -20.56 -18.86 1.80
N GLY A 274 -21.36 -18.42 2.78
CA GLY A 274 -21.82 -19.25 3.89
C GLY A 274 -20.70 -19.75 4.80
N ARG A 275 -19.58 -19.03 4.89
CA ARG A 275 -18.41 -19.44 5.69
C ARG A 275 -18.66 -19.26 7.18
N GLU A 276 -18.25 -20.24 7.97
CA GLU A 276 -18.41 -20.23 9.43
C GLU A 276 -17.44 -19.26 10.12
N GLY A 277 -17.85 -18.71 11.27
CA GLY A 277 -17.02 -17.83 12.09
C GLY A 277 -17.16 -16.33 11.77
N PRO A 278 -16.40 -15.45 12.44
CA PRO A 278 -16.70 -14.01 12.50
C PRO A 278 -16.33 -13.22 11.23
N GLY A 279 -15.85 -13.89 10.19
CA GLY A 279 -15.34 -13.23 8.98
C GLY A 279 -13.94 -12.64 9.14
N PRO A 280 -13.42 -12.05 8.04
CA PRO A 280 -12.07 -11.52 8.00
C PRO A 280 -11.96 -10.10 8.55
N VAL A 281 -13.07 -9.36 8.64
CA VAL A 281 -13.11 -7.96 9.07
C VAL A 281 -13.58 -7.82 10.51
N TRP A 282 -13.09 -6.80 11.22
CA TRP A 282 -13.65 -6.44 12.52
C TRP A 282 -15.12 -6.02 12.40
N PRO A 283 -16.00 -6.43 13.34
CA PRO A 283 -17.43 -6.17 13.21
C PRO A 283 -17.81 -4.69 13.41
N THR A 284 -17.01 -3.93 14.16
CA THR A 284 -17.26 -2.51 14.41
C THR A 284 -16.11 -1.61 13.95
N LYS A 285 -16.43 -0.32 13.78
CA LYS A 285 -15.45 0.72 13.50
C LYS A 285 -14.50 0.89 14.68
N GLU A 286 -15.00 0.77 15.90
CA GLU A 286 -14.25 0.88 17.16
C GLU A 286 -13.18 -0.21 17.26
N GLU A 287 -13.50 -1.45 16.89
CA GLU A 287 -12.52 -2.54 16.83
C GLU A 287 -11.50 -2.34 15.70
N THR A 288 -11.92 -1.84 14.55
CA THR A 288 -10.98 -1.45 13.47
C THR A 288 -10.03 -0.33 13.94
N ASP A 289 -10.54 0.64 14.69
CA ASP A 289 -9.74 1.70 15.29
C ASP A 289 -8.77 1.17 16.33
N ALA A 290 -9.21 0.25 17.20
CA ALA A 290 -8.35 -0.41 18.18
C ALA A 290 -7.23 -1.19 17.50
N SER A 291 -7.54 -1.96 16.44
CA SER A 291 -6.56 -2.67 15.63
C SER A 291 -5.56 -1.73 14.95
N TYR A 292 -6.02 -0.60 14.40
CA TYR A 292 -5.13 0.42 13.81
C TYR A 292 -4.23 1.06 14.87
N ASN A 293 -4.78 1.40 16.04
CA ASN A 293 -4.04 2.02 17.12
C ASN A 293 -3.04 1.05 17.76
N TYR A 294 -3.35 -0.25 17.86
CA TYR A 294 -2.39 -1.30 18.20
C TYR A 294 -1.16 -1.22 17.27
N GLY A 295 -1.39 -1.08 15.97
CA GLY A 295 -0.33 -0.93 14.98
C GLY A 295 0.59 0.26 15.22
N ILE A 296 0.00 1.41 15.57
CA ILE A 296 0.75 2.63 15.93
C ILE A 296 1.65 2.34 17.13
N GLU A 297 1.07 1.89 18.25
CA GLU A 297 1.81 1.70 19.50
C GLU A 297 2.91 0.65 19.35
N LYS A 298 2.58 -0.49 18.73
CA LYS A 298 3.53 -1.59 18.50
C LYS A 298 4.74 -1.10 17.71
N ILE A 299 4.51 -0.40 16.60
CA ILE A 299 5.59 -0.02 15.69
C ILE A 299 6.43 1.10 16.24
N LEU A 300 5.81 2.11 16.85
CA LEU A 300 6.56 3.18 17.48
C LEU A 300 7.41 2.65 18.65
N SER A 301 6.90 1.69 19.42
CA SER A 301 7.68 1.00 20.46
C SER A 301 8.86 0.23 19.85
N THR A 302 8.63 -0.57 18.80
CA THR A 302 9.69 -1.35 18.15
C THR A 302 10.76 -0.46 17.53
N VAL A 303 10.37 0.61 16.81
CA VAL A 303 11.31 1.60 16.25
C VAL A 303 12.13 2.24 17.37
N THR A 304 11.48 2.66 18.45
CA THR A 304 12.18 3.26 19.61
C THR A 304 13.24 2.32 20.16
N GLU A 305 12.91 1.04 20.31
CA GLU A 305 13.83 0.04 20.83
C GLU A 305 15.02 -0.18 19.87
N GLN A 306 14.75 -0.33 18.57
CA GLN A 306 15.81 -0.49 17.56
C GLN A 306 16.76 0.72 17.55
N VAL A 307 16.21 1.93 17.63
CA VAL A 307 16.99 3.17 17.68
C VAL A 307 17.81 3.27 18.96
N ARG A 308 17.27 2.90 20.13
CA ARG A 308 18.03 2.88 21.39
C ARG A 308 19.17 1.88 21.37
N GLN A 309 18.93 0.69 20.80
CA GLN A 309 19.93 -0.39 20.77
C GLN A 309 21.03 -0.18 19.72
N THR A 310 20.67 0.33 18.54
CA THR A 310 21.56 0.33 17.37
C THR A 310 21.79 1.70 16.76
N GLY A 311 21.10 2.73 17.27
CA GLY A 311 21.10 4.08 16.69
C GLY A 311 20.28 4.22 15.42
N ARG A 312 19.71 3.13 14.88
CA ARG A 312 18.98 3.10 13.61
C ARG A 312 17.74 2.21 13.66
N SER A 313 16.72 2.55 12.88
CA SER A 313 15.55 1.72 12.66
C SER A 313 15.73 0.89 11.39
N ARG A 314 15.19 -0.33 11.43
CA ARG A 314 15.04 -1.19 10.24
C ARG A 314 13.60 -1.23 9.75
N ILE A 315 12.73 -0.46 10.40
CA ILE A 315 11.30 -0.36 10.10
C ILE A 315 11.00 1.05 9.65
N SER A 316 10.28 1.19 8.53
CA SER A 316 9.66 2.45 8.15
C SER A 316 8.17 2.25 7.89
N VAL A 317 7.37 3.14 8.45
CA VAL A 317 5.91 3.06 8.45
C VAL A 317 5.29 4.34 7.94
N VAL A 318 4.21 4.17 7.19
CA VAL A 318 3.32 5.27 6.78
C VAL A 318 1.97 5.06 7.44
N PHE A 319 1.62 5.92 8.40
CA PHE A 319 0.30 5.92 9.01
C PHE A 319 -0.67 6.71 8.11
N ALA A 320 -1.37 5.98 7.23
CA ALA A 320 -2.32 6.55 6.30
C ALA A 320 -3.72 6.65 6.95
N THR A 321 -4.10 7.85 7.41
CA THR A 321 -5.36 8.10 8.14
C THR A 321 -5.75 9.59 8.10
N HIS A 322 -7.06 9.86 8.12
CA HIS A 322 -7.64 11.19 8.37
C HIS A 322 -8.19 11.32 9.81
N ASN A 323 -8.09 10.26 10.62
CA ASN A 323 -8.62 10.25 11.98
C ASN A 323 -7.61 10.94 12.91
N SER A 324 -7.98 12.14 13.38
CA SER A 324 -7.17 12.97 14.28
C SER A 324 -6.86 12.31 15.61
N ILE A 325 -7.73 11.42 16.13
CA ILE A 325 -7.49 10.68 17.37
C ILE A 325 -6.31 9.72 17.21
N SER A 326 -6.24 8.99 16.08
CA SER A 326 -5.12 8.10 15.79
C SER A 326 -3.82 8.89 15.53
N ILE A 327 -3.92 10.06 14.88
CA ILE A 327 -2.77 10.95 14.65
C ILE A 327 -2.22 11.48 15.99
N ASP A 328 -3.11 11.95 16.87
CA ASP A 328 -2.75 12.44 18.20
C ASP A 328 -2.13 11.34 19.06
N LEU A 329 -2.66 10.10 19.00
CA LEU A 329 -2.04 8.94 19.64
C LEU A 329 -0.60 8.71 19.16
N ALA A 330 -0.37 8.76 17.84
CA ALA A 330 0.96 8.57 17.28
C ALA A 330 1.93 9.68 17.71
N ILE A 331 1.50 10.95 17.68
CA ILE A 331 2.29 12.10 18.16
C ILE A 331 2.65 11.95 19.64
N LYS A 332 1.66 11.67 20.50
CA LYS A 332 1.90 11.46 21.94
C LYS A 332 2.83 10.28 22.21
N THR A 333 2.74 9.22 21.40
CA THR A 333 3.60 8.06 21.53
C THR A 333 5.04 8.39 21.12
N LEU A 334 5.24 9.16 20.05
CA LEU A 334 6.56 9.68 19.67
C LEU A 334 7.19 10.52 20.79
N GLU A 335 6.42 11.43 21.39
CA GLU A 335 6.87 12.26 22.52
C GLU A 335 7.25 11.41 23.73
N ARG A 336 6.35 10.51 24.16
CA ARG A 336 6.59 9.59 25.28
C ARG A 336 7.83 8.73 25.10
N ASN A 337 8.15 8.37 23.86
CA ASN A 337 9.28 7.52 23.54
C ASN A 337 10.60 8.30 23.38
N GLY A 338 10.55 9.64 23.44
CA GLY A 338 11.70 10.52 23.23
C GLY A 338 12.12 10.63 21.75
N LEU A 339 11.24 10.22 20.83
CA LEU A 339 11.46 10.35 19.38
C LEU A 339 10.97 11.70 18.83
N ALA A 340 10.20 12.45 19.62
CA ALA A 340 9.82 13.82 19.33
C ALA A 340 9.82 14.68 20.59
N LYS A 341 10.02 15.99 20.42
CA LYS A 341 9.94 17.00 21.49
C LYS A 341 9.20 18.24 20.98
N ARG A 342 8.47 18.93 21.85
CA ARG A 342 7.88 20.23 21.52
C ARG A 342 8.91 21.32 21.74
N GLU A 343 8.95 22.30 20.83
CA GLU A 343 9.66 23.56 21.06
C GLU A 343 8.69 24.60 21.64
N ASP A 344 9.04 25.16 22.79
CA ASP A 344 8.18 25.96 23.65
C ASP A 344 7.73 27.30 23.02
N SER A 345 8.45 27.82 22.01
CA SER A 345 8.18 29.15 21.45
C SER A 345 7.13 29.16 20.33
N GLU A 346 6.89 28.03 19.66
CA GLU A 346 6.02 27.98 18.46
C GLU A 346 5.07 26.78 18.43
N GLY A 347 5.09 25.90 19.44
CA GLY A 347 4.25 24.70 19.47
C GLY A 347 4.60 23.65 18.41
N ARG A 348 5.76 23.81 17.75
CA ARG A 348 6.27 22.86 16.74
C ARG A 348 6.70 21.55 17.40
N LEU A 349 6.38 20.45 16.74
CA LEU A 349 6.86 19.12 17.12
C LEU A 349 8.14 18.81 16.33
N VAL A 350 9.27 18.75 17.02
CA VAL A 350 10.57 18.39 16.43
C VAL A 350 10.78 16.90 16.59
N ILE A 351 10.88 16.19 15.47
CA ILE A 351 11.10 14.74 15.42
C ILE A 351 12.60 14.45 15.30
N SER A 352 13.09 13.39 15.93
CA SER A 352 14.49 12.95 15.76
C SER A 352 14.78 12.59 14.30
N GLY A 353 16.01 12.79 13.82
CA GLY A 353 16.35 12.51 12.41
C GLY A 353 16.05 11.07 11.99
N GLU A 354 16.28 10.12 12.89
CA GLU A 354 15.99 8.70 12.65
C GLU A 354 14.49 8.41 12.56
N ALA A 355 13.69 9.04 13.43
CA ALA A 355 12.23 8.94 13.36
C ALA A 355 11.68 9.64 12.10
N ALA A 356 12.25 10.76 11.67
CA ALA A 356 11.87 11.45 10.44
C ALA A 356 12.16 10.62 9.17
N GLY A 357 13.20 9.77 9.18
CA GLY A 357 13.47 8.82 8.09
C GLY A 357 12.58 7.57 8.10
N SER A 358 12.01 7.26 9.26
CA SER A 358 11.28 6.01 9.51
C SER A 358 9.77 6.18 9.48
N ILE A 359 9.24 7.32 9.91
CA ILE A 359 7.81 7.50 10.22
C ILE A 359 7.25 8.62 9.35
N ALA A 360 6.16 8.32 8.65
CA ALA A 360 5.40 9.30 7.89
C ALA A 360 3.91 9.20 8.19
N PHE A 361 3.21 10.31 8.05
CA PHE A 361 1.76 10.37 8.02
C PHE A 361 1.31 10.63 6.59
N ALA A 362 0.18 10.03 6.19
CA ALA A 362 -0.37 10.25 4.87
C ALA A 362 -1.88 10.39 4.92
N GLN A 363 -2.40 11.17 3.98
CA GLN A 363 -3.82 11.30 3.74
C GLN A 363 -4.09 11.38 2.22
N LEU A 364 -5.35 11.23 1.83
CA LEU A 364 -5.73 11.42 0.43
C LEU A 364 -5.71 12.91 0.12
N TYR A 365 -5.29 13.25 -1.10
CA TYR A 365 -5.33 14.63 -1.56
C TYR A 365 -6.78 15.14 -1.66
N GLY A 366 -7.00 16.40 -1.28
CA GLY A 366 -8.31 17.06 -1.37
C GLY A 366 -9.29 16.78 -0.23
N LYS A 367 -8.84 16.13 0.85
CA LYS A 367 -9.67 15.76 2.01
C LYS A 367 -9.58 16.77 3.15
#